data_AF-A0A0D4ZZ27-F1
#
_entry.id   AF-A0A0D4ZZ27-F1
#
_cell.length_a   1.000
_cell.length_b   1.000
_cell.length_c   1.000
_cell.angle_alpha   90.00
_cell.angle_beta   90.00
_cell.angle_gamma   90.00
#
_symmetry.space_group_name_H-M   'P 1'
#
loop_
_entity.id
_entity.type
_entity.pdbx_description
1 polymer ?
#
loop_
_entity_poly.entity_id
_entity_poly.type
_entity_poly.pdbx_seq_one_letter_code
_entity_poly.pdbx_strand_id
1 'polypeptide(L)'
;MTSFAAIAAIVSIATLLSPDPAFAQSANLEGFANNVLSLLSNGLLRALAVIAVIIAGAGWLMGRVNTGGLVTVIIGIAIIFSAPWIVDQIAGSA
;
A
#
# COMPACT_ATOMS: atom_id res chain seq x y z
N MET A 1 33.40 -44.94 -18.60
CA MET A 1 32.29 -44.60 -17.67
C MET A 1 32.51 -43.28 -16.90
N THR A 2 33.63 -42.56 -17.10
CA THR A 2 33.96 -41.31 -16.38
C THR A 2 33.46 -40.04 -17.08
N SER A 3 33.32 -40.06 -18.41
CA SER A 3 32.93 -38.89 -19.21
C SER A 3 31.46 -38.47 -19.02
N PHE A 4 30.53 -39.43 -18.90
CA PHE A 4 29.10 -39.12 -18.70
C PHE A 4 28.82 -38.47 -17.34
N ALA A 5 29.51 -38.94 -16.29
CA ALA A 5 29.39 -38.35 -14.94
C ALA A 5 29.92 -36.91 -14.89
N ALA A 6 31.01 -36.62 -15.62
CA ALA A 6 31.55 -35.26 -15.72
C ALA A 6 30.59 -34.31 -16.44
N ILE A 7 29.96 -34.76 -17.54
CA ILE A 7 28.98 -33.95 -18.28
C ILE A 7 27.74 -33.68 -17.41
N ALA A 8 27.24 -34.69 -16.69
CA ALA A 8 26.09 -34.52 -15.78
C ALA A 8 26.38 -33.53 -14.64
N ALA A 9 27.60 -33.53 -14.11
CA ALA A 9 28.03 -32.59 -13.07
C ALA A 9 28.16 -31.15 -13.62
N ILE A 10 28.64 -30.98 -14.85
CA ILE A 10 28.75 -29.66 -15.49
C ILE A 10 27.36 -29.09 -15.80
N VAL A 11 26.43 -29.93 -16.26
CA VAL A 11 25.04 -29.52 -16.54
C VAL A 11 24.31 -29.12 -15.26
N SER A 12 24.48 -29.85 -14.15
CA SER A 12 23.85 -29.50 -12.88
C SER A 12 24.40 -28.19 -12.28
N ILE A 13 25.70 -27.94 -12.42
CA ILE A 13 26.32 -26.67 -12.04
C ILE A 13 25.83 -25.55 -12.98
N ALA A 14 25.69 -25.81 -14.28
CA ALA A 14 25.17 -24.83 -15.24
C ALA A 14 23.70 -24.47 -14.99
N THR A 15 22.87 -25.40 -14.50
CA THR A 15 21.48 -25.10 -14.08
C THR A 15 21.39 -24.34 -12.76
N LEU A 16 22.40 -24.44 -11.89
CA LEU A 16 22.48 -23.64 -10.66
C LEU A 16 23.06 -22.23 -10.92
N LEU A 17 23.85 -22.07 -11.98
CA LEU A 17 24.39 -20.79 -12.45
C LEU A 17 23.51 -20.09 -13.49
N SER A 18 22.56 -20.79 -14.10
CA SER A 18 21.53 -20.14 -14.91
C SER A 18 20.65 -19.34 -13.96
N PRO A 19 20.59 -18.00 -14.05
CA PRO A 19 19.61 -17.22 -13.31
C PRO A 19 18.24 -17.74 -13.71
N ASP A 20 17.54 -18.38 -12.76
CA ASP A 20 16.19 -18.88 -12.97
C ASP A 20 15.33 -17.78 -13.62
N PRO A 21 14.60 -18.07 -14.72
CA PRO A 21 13.54 -17.17 -15.20
C PRO A 21 12.43 -16.98 -14.15
N ALA A 22 12.46 -17.73 -13.04
CA ALA A 22 11.63 -17.53 -11.87
C ALA A 22 11.89 -16.20 -11.13
N PHE A 23 13.09 -15.59 -11.25
CA PHE A 23 13.38 -14.27 -10.63
C PHE A 23 12.88 -13.08 -11.44
N ALA A 24 12.44 -13.28 -12.69
CA ALA A 24 11.85 -12.23 -13.52
C ALA A 24 10.33 -12.35 -13.66
N GLN A 25 9.76 -13.55 -13.52
CA GLN A 25 8.31 -13.77 -13.57
C GLN A 25 7.62 -13.59 -12.20
N SER A 26 8.37 -13.67 -11.10
CA SER A 26 7.91 -13.39 -9.73
C SER A 26 8.31 -12.01 -9.20
N ALA A 27 8.96 -11.18 -10.03
CA ALA A 27 9.03 -9.73 -9.83
C ALA A 27 7.83 -9.11 -10.55
N ASN A 28 6.59 -9.41 -10.16
CA ASN A 28 5.85 -8.65 -9.14
C ASN A 28 5.97 -7.13 -9.29
N LEU A 29 6.23 -6.60 -10.49
CA LEU A 29 6.12 -5.16 -10.75
C LEU A 29 4.67 -4.71 -10.58
N GLU A 30 3.71 -5.54 -10.98
CA GLU A 30 2.28 -5.28 -10.83
C GLU A 30 1.84 -5.37 -9.37
N GLY A 31 2.28 -6.37 -8.60
CA GLY A 31 1.95 -6.43 -7.17
C GLY A 31 2.83 -5.51 -6.30
N PHE A 32 4.05 -5.13 -6.71
CA PHE A 32 4.80 -4.02 -6.09
C PHE A 32 4.12 -2.69 -6.37
N ALA A 33 3.67 -2.44 -7.60
CA ALA A 33 2.87 -1.27 -7.94
C ALA A 33 1.55 -1.24 -7.16
N ASN A 34 0.86 -2.38 -7.01
CA ASN A 34 -0.37 -2.46 -6.20
C ASN A 34 -0.10 -2.33 -4.70
N ASN A 35 1.01 -2.84 -4.18
CA ASN A 35 1.40 -2.66 -2.77
C ASN A 35 1.80 -1.21 -2.49
N VAL A 36 2.57 -0.58 -3.38
CA VAL A 36 2.90 0.85 -3.29
C VAL A 36 1.64 1.69 -3.43
N LEU A 37 0.78 1.40 -4.41
CA LEU A 37 -0.53 2.05 -4.56
C LEU A 37 -1.39 1.87 -3.31
N SER A 38 -1.46 0.67 -2.73
CA SER A 38 -2.21 0.41 -1.49
C SER A 38 -1.66 1.19 -0.29
N LEU A 39 -0.33 1.27 -0.17
CA LEU A 39 0.32 2.08 0.84
C LEU A 39 0.06 3.59 0.64
N LEU A 40 0.05 4.05 -0.61
CA LEU A 40 -0.21 5.45 -0.95
C LEU A 40 -1.70 5.81 -0.83
N SER A 41 -2.60 4.88 -1.17
CA SER A 41 -4.05 5.13 -1.25
C SER A 41 -4.79 4.89 0.05
N ASN A 42 -4.32 4.03 0.95
CA ASN A 42 -5.11 3.68 2.14
C ASN A 42 -4.31 3.68 3.44
N GLY A 43 -3.10 3.11 3.44
CA GLY A 43 -2.30 2.99 4.66
C GLY A 43 -1.84 4.33 5.24
N LEU A 44 -1.18 5.15 4.43
CA LEU A 44 -0.57 6.41 4.88
C LEU A 44 -1.62 7.49 5.21
N LEU A 45 -2.64 7.63 4.37
CA LEU A 45 -3.72 8.60 4.58
C LEU A 45 -4.49 8.32 5.87
N ARG A 46 -4.76 7.05 6.18
CA ARG A 46 -5.41 6.65 7.42
C ARG A 46 -4.55 6.97 8.64
N ALA A 47 -3.24 6.71 8.57
CA ALA A 47 -2.31 7.06 9.66
C ALA A 47 -2.28 8.58 9.90
N LEU A 48 -2.21 9.37 8.84
CA LEU A 48 -2.19 10.84 8.94
C LEU A 48 -3.50 11.39 9.51
N ALA A 49 -4.64 10.84 9.09
CA ALA A 49 -5.96 11.22 9.61
C ALA A 49 -6.11 10.90 11.09
N VAL A 50 -5.64 9.74 11.54
CA VAL A 50 -5.64 9.36 12.97
C VAL A 50 -4.79 10.33 13.79
N ILE A 51 -3.60 10.69 13.31
CA ILE A 51 -2.74 11.68 13.99
C ILE A 51 -3.45 13.04 14.08
N ALA A 52 -4.10 13.49 13.02
CA ALA A 52 -4.84 14.75 13.00
C ALA A 52 -6.01 14.74 14.02
N VAL A 53 -6.76 13.64 14.11
CA VAL A 53 -7.83 13.47 15.11
C VAL A 53 -7.28 13.51 16.53
N ILE A 54 -6.16 12.83 16.79
CA ILE A 54 -5.53 12.82 18.11
C ILE A 54 -5.11 14.24 18.51
N ILE A 55 -4.48 15.01 17.62
CA ILE A 55 -4.05 16.38 17.90
C ILE A 55 -5.25 17.30 18.10
N ALA A 56 -6.28 17.19 17.25
CA ALA A 56 -7.50 18.00 17.38
C ALA A 56 -8.27 17.68 18.67
N GLY A 57 -8.41 16.40 19.02
CA GLY A 57 -9.03 15.96 20.27
C GLY A 57 -8.24 16.40 21.50
N ALA A 58 -6.91 16.26 21.49
CA ALA A 58 -6.05 16.75 22.56
C ALA A 58 -6.12 18.28 22.69
N GLY A 59 -6.15 19.01 21.58
CA GLY A 59 -6.29 20.47 21.56
C GLY A 59 -7.65 20.96 22.07
N TRP A 60 -8.71 20.21 21.80
CA TRP A 60 -10.05 20.48 22.31
C TRP A 60 -10.16 20.23 23.82
N LEU A 61 -9.61 19.12 24.31
CA LEU A 61 -9.57 18.82 25.75
C LEU A 61 -8.71 19.80 26.55
N MET A 62 -7.65 20.35 25.94
CA MET A 62 -6.82 21.41 26.55
C MET A 62 -7.49 22.80 26.51
N GLY A 63 -8.69 22.92 25.96
CA GLY A 63 -9.42 24.19 25.83
C GLY A 63 -8.77 25.19 24.85
N ARG A 64 -7.79 24.75 24.06
CA ARG A 64 -7.06 25.61 23.10
C ARG A 64 -7.74 25.66 21.73
N VAL A 65 -8.62 24.71 21.46
CA VAL A 65 -9.36 24.59 20.19
C VAL A 65 -10.85 24.71 20.49
N ASN A 66 -11.52 25.65 19.81
CA ASN A 66 -12.97 25.79 19.88
C ASN A 66 -13.67 24.55 19.27
N THR A 67 -14.87 24.21 19.74
CA THR A 67 -15.73 23.16 19.16
C THR A 67 -15.90 23.34 17.65
N GLY A 68 -15.94 24.57 17.15
CA GLY A 68 -15.93 24.84 15.71
C GLY A 68 -14.70 24.30 14.97
N GLY A 69 -13.51 24.43 15.57
CA GLY A 69 -12.26 23.89 15.00
C GLY A 69 -12.18 22.36 15.07
N LEU A 70 -12.79 21.73 16.08
CA LEU A 70 -12.93 20.28 16.14
C LEU A 70 -13.85 19.77 15.01
N VAL A 71 -14.99 20.44 14.82
CA VAL A 71 -15.99 20.06 13.82
C VAL A 71 -15.43 20.17 12.41
N THR A 72 -14.68 21.23 12.09
CA THR A 72 -14.07 21.38 10.75
C THR A 72 -13.08 20.25 10.44
N VAL A 73 -12.27 19.82 11.42
CA VAL A 73 -11.34 18.69 11.25
C VAL A 73 -12.09 17.37 11.00
N ILE A 74 -13.13 17.09 11.79
CA ILE A 74 -13.92 15.86 11.63
C ILE A 74 -14.63 15.82 10.28
N ILE A 75 -15.24 16.94 9.85
CA ILE A 75 -15.91 17.03 8.55
C ILE A 75 -14.90 16.82 7.41
N GLY A 76 -13.72 17.44 7.49
CA GLY A 76 -12.67 17.27 6.46
C GLY A 76 -12.27 15.82 6.28
N ILE A 77 -12.08 15.09 7.38
CA ILE A 77 -11.78 13.65 7.34
C ILE A 77 -12.95 12.86 6.76
N ALA A 78 -14.18 13.13 7.20
CA ALA A 78 -15.36 12.43 6.67
C ALA A 78 -15.47 12.57 5.15
N ILE A 79 -15.18 13.74 4.57
CA ILE A 79 -15.21 13.97 3.12
C ILE A 79 -14.11 13.19 2.39
N ILE A 80 -12.87 13.23 2.89
CA ILE A 80 -11.72 12.56 2.24
C ILE A 80 -11.95 11.04 2.16
N PHE A 81 -12.44 10.42 3.23
CA PHE A 81 -12.64 8.97 3.28
C PHE A 81 -13.96 8.51 2.68
N SER A 82 -14.95 9.39 2.55
CA SER A 82 -16.23 9.07 1.88
C SER A 82 -16.16 9.22 0.35
N ALA A 83 -15.05 9.74 -0.18
CA ALA A 83 -14.87 10.00 -1.60
C ALA A 83 -15.18 8.79 -2.52
N PRO A 84 -14.75 7.55 -2.21
CA PRO A 84 -15.06 6.40 -3.08
C PRO A 84 -16.57 6.18 -3.23
N TRP A 85 -17.31 6.19 -2.11
CA TRP A 85 -18.77 6.03 -2.13
C TRP A 85 -19.46 7.16 -2.90
N ILE A 86 -19.03 8.42 -2.71
CA ILE A 86 -19.57 9.56 -3.46
C ILE A 86 -19.32 9.41 -4.96
N VAL A 87 -18.12 9.00 -5.35
CA VAL A 87 -17.75 8.77 -6.75
C VAL A 87 -18.60 7.64 -7.34
N ASP A 88 -18.82 6.56 -6.60
CA ASP A 88 -19.67 5.44 -7.05
C ASP A 88 -21.13 5.85 -7.25
N GLN A 89 -21.68 6.72 -6.39
CA GLN A 89 -23.03 7.25 -6.58
C GLN A 89 -23.12 8.18 -7.81
N ILE A 90 -22.08 8.97 -8.09
CA ILE A 90 -22.03 9.90 -9.24
C ILE A 90 -21.76 9.16 -10.55
N ALA A 91 -20.92 8.14 -10.55
CA ALA A 91 -20.57 7.33 -11.72
C ALA A 91 -21.75 6.53 -12.28
N GLY A 92 -22.91 6.61 -11.62
CA GLY A 92 -24.11 5.88 -11.97
C GLY A 92 -24.10 4.56 -11.24
N SER A 93 -24.57 4.59 -9.99
CA SER A 93 -25.26 3.44 -9.43
C SER A 93 -26.47 3.13 -10.31
N ALA A 94 -26.25 2.31 -11.35
CA ALA A 94 -27.23 1.49 -12.05
C ALA A 94 -26.80 0.03 -11.88
#